data_AF-A0A1M6UIM7-F1
#
_entry.id   AF-A0A1M6UIM7-F1
#
_cell.length_a   1.000
_cell.length_b   1.000
_cell.length_c   1.000
_cell.angle_alpha   90.00
_cell.angle_beta   90.00
_cell.angle_gamma   90.00
#
_symmetry.space_group_name_H-M   'P 1'
#
loop_
_entity.id
_entity.type
_entity.pdbx_description
1 polymer ?
#
loop_
_entity_poly.entity_id
_entity_poly.type
_entity_poly.pdbx_seq_one_letter_code
_entity_poly.pdbx_strand_id
1 'polypeptide(L)'
;MPPRTRQSTCPECGTAFPYRSGKRFCSSSCRKAESQKRLRKANPVNAQSCPATRREQHEIYELAARMAETLYTMPPGQRLGYIEEIIQLARSGQCPRIRKILTMPALIRPDPTKKHLFYQGRKSYCTISQAANRYCRASPWDAGIADVVRGKVPEPPTGEVDEALDLVA
;
A
#
# COMPACT_ATOMS: atom_id res chain seq x y z
N MET A 1 -28.17 -10.20 50.29
CA MET A 1 -27.00 -9.48 49.75
C MET A 1 -26.27 -10.39 48.78
N PRO A 2 -26.08 -10.02 47.50
CA PRO A 2 -25.30 -10.84 46.57
C PRO A 2 -23.81 -10.81 46.96
N PRO A 3 -23.07 -11.93 46.77
CA PRO A 3 -21.67 -12.01 47.15
C PRO A 3 -20.82 -11.06 46.27
N ARG A 4 -19.97 -10.25 46.91
CA ARG A 4 -18.99 -9.41 46.22
C ARG A 4 -17.90 -10.31 45.61
N THR A 5 -18.10 -10.73 44.37
CA THR A 5 -17.05 -11.44 43.61
C THR A 5 -15.87 -10.49 43.40
N ARG A 6 -14.67 -10.89 43.81
CA ARG A 6 -13.45 -10.16 43.46
C ARG A 6 -13.37 -10.08 41.93
N GLN A 7 -13.12 -8.89 41.39
CA GLN A 7 -12.96 -8.67 39.95
C GLN A 7 -11.49 -8.44 39.62
N SER A 8 -11.10 -8.74 38.38
CA SER A 8 -9.78 -8.44 37.84
C SER A 8 -9.89 -7.79 36.48
N THR A 9 -8.91 -6.95 36.16
CA THR A 9 -8.89 -6.17 34.92
C THR A 9 -7.98 -6.82 33.90
N CYS A 10 -8.45 -6.97 32.66
CA CYS A 10 -7.63 -7.52 31.59
C CYS A 10 -6.59 -6.48 31.14
N PRO A 11 -5.29 -6.83 31.07
CA PRO A 11 -4.26 -5.87 30.64
C PRO A 11 -4.35 -5.49 29.15
N GLU A 12 -5.04 -6.28 28.32
CA GLU A 12 -5.12 -6.05 26.87
C GLU A 12 -6.30 -5.15 26.46
N CYS A 13 -7.49 -5.39 27.02
CA CYS A 13 -8.71 -4.67 26.64
C CYS A 13 -9.34 -3.85 27.78
N GLY A 14 -8.77 -3.88 28.99
CA GLY A 14 -9.26 -3.11 30.14
C GLY A 14 -10.57 -3.61 30.75
N THR A 15 -11.21 -4.66 30.20
CA THR A 15 -12.49 -5.16 30.72
C THR A 15 -12.32 -5.85 32.08
N ALA A 16 -13.22 -5.56 33.02
CA ALA A 16 -13.32 -6.29 34.28
C ALA A 16 -13.90 -7.70 34.06
N PHE A 17 -13.35 -8.70 34.74
CA PHE A 17 -13.82 -10.09 34.68
C PHE A 17 -13.76 -10.74 36.08
N PRO A 18 -14.55 -11.81 36.33
CA PRO A 18 -14.54 -12.51 37.61
C PRO A 18 -13.15 -13.07 37.93
N TYR A 19 -12.64 -12.76 39.13
CA TYR A 19 -11.34 -13.24 39.57
C TYR A 19 -11.33 -14.76 39.71
N ARG A 20 -10.31 -15.38 39.11
CA ARG A 20 -9.95 -16.78 39.35
C ARG A 20 -8.43 -16.81 39.47
N SER A 21 -7.90 -17.52 40.46
CA SER A 21 -6.46 -17.71 40.61
C SER A 21 -5.84 -18.19 39.28
N GLY A 22 -4.78 -17.52 38.83
CA GLY A 22 -4.11 -17.81 37.56
C GLY A 22 -4.75 -17.23 36.28
N LYS A 23 -5.99 -16.72 36.32
CA LYS A 23 -6.63 -16.09 35.16
C LYS A 23 -6.26 -14.60 35.07
N ARG A 24 -5.34 -14.26 34.16
CA ARG A 24 -4.90 -12.87 33.91
C ARG A 24 -5.65 -12.14 32.79
N PHE A 25 -6.30 -12.88 31.89
CA PHE A 25 -6.98 -12.31 30.71
C PHE A 25 -8.47 -12.65 30.73
N CYS A 26 -9.31 -11.76 30.20
CA CYS A 26 -10.75 -12.01 30.12
C CYS A 26 -11.08 -13.17 29.16
N SER A 27 -10.33 -13.29 28.06
CA SER A 27 -10.52 -14.28 26.99
C SER A 27 -9.19 -14.88 26.47
N SER A 28 -9.30 -16.01 25.76
CA SER A 28 -8.16 -16.61 25.04
C SER A 28 -7.64 -15.70 23.92
N SER A 29 -8.52 -14.92 23.29
CA SER A 29 -8.18 -13.92 22.27
C SER A 29 -7.29 -12.82 22.83
N CYS A 30 -7.65 -12.23 23.98
CA CYS A 30 -6.83 -11.21 24.65
C CYS A 30 -5.46 -11.75 25.08
N ARG A 31 -5.41 -13.00 25.55
CA ARG A 31 -4.13 -13.67 25.85
C ARG A 31 -3.26 -13.83 24.60
N LYS A 32 -3.85 -14.25 23.47
CA LYS A 32 -3.15 -14.40 22.19
C LYS A 32 -2.67 -13.04 21.66
N ALA A 33 -3.51 -12.01 21.72
CA ALA A 33 -3.18 -10.66 21.28
C ALA A 33 -1.98 -10.09 22.05
N GLU A 34 -1.99 -10.17 23.39
CA GLU A 34 -0.87 -9.73 24.22
C GLU A 34 0.42 -10.50 23.91
N SER A 35 0.33 -11.83 23.77
CA SER A 35 1.47 -12.65 23.39
C SER A 35 2.02 -12.27 22.01
N GLN A 36 1.15 -12.00 21.03
CA GLN A 36 1.56 -11.57 19.69
C GLN A 36 2.18 -10.17 19.72
N LYS A 37 1.64 -9.22 20.47
CA LYS A 37 2.24 -7.88 20.66
C LYS A 37 3.65 -7.99 21.25
N ARG A 38 3.81 -8.78 22.31
CA ARG A 38 5.11 -9.04 22.92
C ARG A 38 6.09 -9.69 21.94
N LEU A 39 5.64 -10.69 21.19
CA LEU A 39 6.46 -11.35 20.16
C LEU A 39 6.84 -10.38 19.05
N ARG A 40 5.94 -9.54 18.55
CA ARG A 40 6.23 -8.52 17.53
C ARG A 40 7.15 -7.42 18.06
N LYS A 41 7.10 -7.11 19.35
CA LYS A 41 8.02 -6.15 19.98
C LYS A 41 9.43 -6.74 20.11
N ALA A 42 9.54 -8.02 20.48
CA ALA A 42 10.82 -8.72 20.60
C ALA A 42 11.43 -9.05 19.23
N ASN A 43 10.60 -9.53 18.31
CA ASN A 43 10.95 -9.95 16.96
C ASN A 43 10.03 -9.21 15.98
N PRO A 44 10.33 -7.95 15.62
CA PRO A 44 9.53 -7.22 14.63
C PRO A 44 9.52 -8.02 13.33
N VAL A 45 8.39 -8.11 12.64
CA VAL A 45 8.32 -8.78 11.33
C VAL A 45 8.68 -7.73 10.27
N ASN A 46 9.97 -7.47 10.12
CA ASN A 46 10.50 -6.50 9.15
C ASN A 46 11.59 -7.15 8.29
N ALA A 47 12.06 -6.48 7.24
CA ALA A 47 13.06 -7.04 6.34
C ALA A 47 14.44 -7.28 6.98
N GLN A 48 14.72 -6.66 8.14
CA GLN A 48 15.98 -6.89 8.85
C GLN A 48 15.96 -8.24 9.56
N SER A 49 14.88 -8.55 10.26
CA SER A 49 14.72 -9.74 11.10
C SER A 49 14.08 -10.95 10.40
N CYS A 50 13.32 -10.74 9.32
CA CYS A 50 12.58 -11.80 8.64
C CYS A 50 13.06 -11.99 7.18
N PRO A 51 13.69 -13.14 6.84
CA PRO A 51 14.15 -13.42 5.48
C PRO A 51 13.04 -13.42 4.43
N ALA A 52 11.85 -13.93 4.76
CA ALA A 52 10.71 -13.95 3.84
C ALA A 52 10.23 -12.52 3.51
N THR A 53 10.15 -11.64 4.51
CA THR A 53 9.81 -10.21 4.29
C THR A 53 10.87 -9.51 3.46
N ARG A 54 12.15 -9.82 3.69
CA ARG A 54 13.27 -9.29 2.90
C ARG A 54 13.17 -9.70 1.43
N ARG A 55 12.90 -10.97 1.18
CA ARG A 55 12.70 -11.51 -0.17
C ARG A 55 11.53 -10.82 -0.88
N GLU A 56 10.38 -10.73 -0.21
CA GLU A 56 9.21 -10.06 -0.79
C GLU A 56 9.50 -8.60 -1.14
N GLN A 57 10.20 -7.86 -0.25
CA GLN A 57 10.61 -6.49 -0.54
C GLN A 57 11.57 -6.41 -1.73
N HIS A 58 12.55 -7.31 -1.80
CA HIS A 58 13.48 -7.40 -2.94
C HIS A 58 12.73 -7.60 -4.26
N GLU A 59 11.81 -8.57 -4.32
CA GLU A 59 11.00 -8.85 -5.50
C GLU A 59 10.11 -7.68 -5.92
N ILE A 60 9.68 -6.84 -4.97
CA ILE A 60 8.91 -5.61 -5.27
C ILE A 60 9.83 -4.53 -5.85
N TYR A 61 10.99 -4.29 -5.26
CA TYR A 61 11.95 -3.29 -5.75
C TYR A 61 12.51 -3.69 -7.11
N GLU A 62 12.80 -4.96 -7.34
CA GLU A 62 13.27 -5.49 -8.62
C GLU A 62 12.22 -5.30 -9.71
N LEU A 63 10.95 -5.60 -9.42
CA LEU A 63 9.85 -5.35 -10.35
C LEU A 63 9.69 -3.85 -10.64
N ALA A 64 9.77 -2.99 -9.63
CA ALA A 64 9.70 -1.54 -9.81
C ALA A 64 10.86 -1.00 -10.68
N ALA A 65 12.07 -1.56 -10.51
CA ALA A 65 13.23 -1.23 -11.32
C ALA A 65 13.03 -1.61 -12.79
N ARG A 66 12.52 -2.82 -13.06
CA ARG A 66 12.17 -3.25 -14.42
C ARG A 66 11.10 -2.38 -15.06
N MET A 67 10.06 -2.00 -14.31
CA MET A 67 9.02 -1.09 -14.82
C MET A 67 9.59 0.29 -15.18
N ALA A 68 10.51 0.81 -14.37
CA ALA A 68 11.19 2.06 -14.65
C ALA A 68 12.13 1.94 -15.87
N GLU A 69 12.83 0.82 -16.01
CA GLU A 69 13.65 0.52 -17.19
C GLU A 69 12.81 0.50 -18.47
N THR A 70 11.66 -0.17 -18.47
CA THR A 70 10.73 -0.15 -19.60
C THR A 70 10.31 1.28 -19.91
N LEU A 71 9.89 2.07 -18.90
CA LEU A 71 9.47 3.46 -19.07
C LEU A 71 10.55 4.32 -19.75
N TYR A 72 11.80 4.22 -19.31
CA TYR A 72 12.87 5.08 -19.81
C TYR A 72 13.53 4.59 -21.10
N THR A 73 13.40 3.31 -21.42
CA THR A 73 13.81 2.75 -22.72
C THR A 73 12.83 3.10 -23.83
N MET A 74 11.54 3.29 -23.51
CA MET A 74 10.54 3.66 -24.50
C MET A 74 10.71 5.09 -25.06
N PRO A 75 10.29 5.32 -26.33
CA PRO A 75 10.20 6.65 -26.92
C PRO A 75 9.33 7.59 -26.09
N PRO A 76 9.67 8.89 -25.96
CA PRO A 76 8.93 9.83 -25.12
C PRO A 76 7.42 9.88 -25.37
N GLY A 77 6.98 9.77 -26.62
CA GLY A 77 5.55 9.81 -26.99
C GLY A 77 4.74 8.61 -26.47
N GLN A 78 5.39 7.47 -26.21
CA GLN A 78 4.70 6.24 -25.74
C GLN A 78 4.67 6.12 -24.21
N ARG A 79 5.44 6.95 -23.50
CA ARG A 79 5.59 6.83 -22.04
C ARG A 79 4.30 7.10 -21.27
N LEU A 80 3.49 8.03 -21.76
CA LEU A 80 2.23 8.39 -21.11
C LEU A 80 1.23 7.24 -21.17
N GLY A 81 1.07 6.61 -22.33
CA GLY A 81 0.21 5.43 -22.50
C GLY A 81 0.64 4.27 -21.60
N TYR A 82 1.94 4.00 -21.51
CA TYR A 82 2.44 2.96 -20.59
C TYR A 82 2.15 3.27 -19.10
N ILE A 83 2.28 4.53 -18.68
CA ILE A 83 1.95 4.92 -17.31
C ILE A 83 0.44 4.75 -17.04
N GLU A 84 -0.39 5.13 -18.00
CA GLU A 84 -1.84 4.98 -17.93
C GLU A 84 -2.26 3.52 -17.81
N GLU A 85 -1.74 2.65 -18.67
CA GLU A 85 -1.98 1.20 -18.63
C GLU A 85 -1.64 0.61 -17.27
N ILE A 86 -0.49 0.98 -16.70
CA ILE A 86 -0.06 0.54 -15.37
C ILE A 86 -1.04 0.98 -14.28
N ILE A 87 -1.54 2.22 -14.35
CA ILE A 87 -2.49 2.75 -13.37
C ILE A 87 -3.81 2.00 -13.47
N GLN A 88 -4.29 1.75 -14.69
CA GLN A 88 -5.53 1.00 -14.92
C GLN A 88 -5.42 -0.45 -14.43
N LEU A 89 -4.30 -1.14 -14.71
CA LEU A 89 -4.01 -2.47 -14.18
C LEU A 89 -3.98 -2.51 -12.64
N ALA A 90 -3.50 -1.44 -12.01
CA ALA A 90 -3.47 -1.32 -10.56
C ALA A 90 -4.87 -1.04 -9.97
N ARG A 91 -5.68 -0.24 -10.68
CA ARG A 91 -7.03 0.16 -10.29
C ARG A 91 -8.03 -1.00 -10.44
N SER A 92 -7.92 -1.78 -11.53
CA SER A 92 -8.77 -2.97 -11.78
C SER A 92 -8.59 -4.08 -10.75
N GLY A 93 -7.48 -4.06 -10.00
CA GLY A 93 -7.16 -5.06 -8.98
C GLY A 93 -6.59 -6.37 -9.53
N GLN A 94 -6.45 -6.51 -10.85
CA GLN A 94 -5.87 -7.69 -11.48
C GLN A 94 -4.42 -7.94 -11.05
N CYS A 95 -3.67 -6.86 -10.80
CA CYS A 95 -2.25 -6.93 -10.45
C CYS A 95 -1.96 -6.27 -9.07
N PRO A 96 -2.16 -6.97 -7.94
CA PRO A 96 -1.96 -6.40 -6.60
C PRO A 96 -0.50 -5.99 -6.33
N ARG A 97 0.47 -6.63 -7.01
CA ARG A 97 1.89 -6.25 -6.93
C ARG A 97 2.14 -4.84 -7.50
N ILE A 98 1.53 -4.52 -8.64
CA ILE A 98 1.64 -3.20 -9.26
C ILE A 98 1.03 -2.14 -8.34
N ARG A 99 -0.18 -2.39 -7.82
CA ARG A 99 -0.80 -1.52 -6.81
C ARG A 99 0.11 -1.30 -5.60
N LYS A 100 0.78 -2.33 -5.10
CA LYS A 100 1.73 -2.23 -3.99
C LYS A 100 2.94 -1.34 -4.35
N ILE A 101 3.50 -1.47 -5.55
CA ILE A 101 4.61 -0.65 -6.06
C ILE A 101 4.19 0.83 -6.14
N LEU A 102 3.07 1.10 -6.82
CA LEU A 102 2.59 2.46 -7.07
C LEU A 102 2.21 3.21 -5.78
N THR A 103 1.76 2.48 -4.76
CA THR A 103 1.37 3.05 -3.46
C THR A 103 2.48 3.04 -2.41
N MET A 104 3.67 2.51 -2.73
CA MET A 104 4.77 2.41 -1.77
C MET A 104 5.38 3.80 -1.47
N PRO A 105 5.36 4.27 -0.20
CA PRO A 105 5.90 5.58 0.14
C PRO A 105 7.37 5.76 -0.22
N ALA A 106 8.17 4.69 -0.06
CA ALA A 106 9.60 4.69 -0.39
C ALA A 106 9.87 4.89 -1.90
N LEU A 107 8.90 4.60 -2.77
CA LEU A 107 9.02 4.84 -4.21
C LEU A 107 8.33 6.14 -4.64
N ILE A 108 7.26 6.58 -3.96
CA ILE A 108 6.62 7.88 -4.26
C ILE A 108 7.50 9.05 -3.80
N ARG A 109 8.11 8.93 -2.61
CA ARG A 109 9.04 9.90 -2.03
C ARG A 109 10.37 9.20 -1.71
N PRO A 110 11.13 8.82 -2.74
CA PRO A 110 12.40 8.13 -2.56
C PRO A 110 13.44 9.05 -1.93
N ASP A 111 14.24 8.47 -1.05
CA ASP A 111 15.42 9.10 -0.49
C ASP A 111 16.47 9.26 -1.62
N PRO A 112 16.91 10.49 -1.95
CA PRO A 112 17.84 10.73 -3.05
C PRO A 112 19.22 10.09 -2.84
N THR A 113 19.58 9.74 -1.60
CA THR A 113 20.84 9.04 -1.29
C THR A 113 20.80 7.57 -1.76
N LYS A 114 19.61 6.98 -1.86
CA LYS A 114 19.41 5.57 -2.24
C LYS A 114 19.34 5.42 -3.75
N LYS A 115 20.50 5.49 -4.40
CA LYS A 115 20.64 5.41 -5.87
C LYS A 115 19.92 4.21 -6.49
N HIS A 116 19.95 3.04 -5.86
CA HIS A 116 19.33 1.81 -6.37
C HIS A 116 17.80 1.91 -6.59
N LEU A 117 17.12 2.91 -6.04
CA LEU A 117 15.69 3.13 -6.27
C LEU A 117 15.40 3.80 -7.62
N PHE A 118 16.39 4.48 -8.19
CA PHE A 118 16.24 5.25 -9.43
C PHE A 118 16.83 4.47 -10.61
N TYR A 119 16.23 4.65 -11.80
CA TYR A 119 16.77 4.06 -13.01
C TYR A 119 18.20 4.59 -13.27
N GLN A 120 19.12 3.67 -13.56
CA GLN A 120 20.57 3.94 -13.70
C GLN A 120 21.21 4.64 -12.49
N GLY A 121 20.57 4.63 -11.32
CA GLY A 121 21.09 5.32 -10.13
C GLY A 121 21.01 6.85 -10.19
N ARG A 122 20.29 7.43 -11.17
CA ARG A 122 20.23 8.89 -11.37
C ARG A 122 18.85 9.43 -10.99
N LYS A 123 18.83 10.41 -10.09
CA LYS A 123 17.61 11.14 -9.66
C LYS A 123 16.84 11.79 -10.83
N SER A 124 17.52 12.13 -11.92
CA SER A 124 16.87 12.67 -13.12
C SER A 124 15.83 11.71 -13.68
N TYR A 125 16.12 10.41 -13.60
CA TYR A 125 15.17 9.35 -13.88
C TYR A 125 14.39 9.05 -12.59
N CYS A 126 13.17 9.57 -12.54
CA CYS A 126 12.27 9.35 -11.41
C CYS A 126 11.98 7.85 -11.23
N THR A 127 11.44 7.46 -10.08
CA THR A 127 10.90 6.10 -9.92
C THR A 127 9.62 5.95 -10.74
N ILE A 128 9.21 4.70 -11.01
CA ILE A 128 7.92 4.43 -11.67
C ILE A 128 6.75 5.03 -10.89
N SER A 129 6.76 4.94 -9.55
CA SER A 129 5.70 5.49 -8.70
C SER A 129 5.70 7.03 -8.68
N GLN A 130 6.87 7.67 -8.79
CA GLN A 130 6.95 9.13 -8.96
C GLN A 130 6.40 9.57 -10.31
N ALA A 131 6.76 8.88 -11.39
CA ALA A 131 6.28 9.17 -12.73
C ALA A 131 4.75 9.03 -12.79
N ALA A 132 4.22 7.92 -12.29
CA ALA A 132 2.78 7.68 -12.23
C ALA A 132 2.05 8.68 -11.31
N ASN A 133 2.63 9.06 -10.16
CA ASN A 133 2.01 10.07 -9.30
C ASN A 133 2.02 11.48 -9.93
N ARG A 134 3.03 11.83 -10.74
CA ARG A 134 3.01 13.07 -11.52
C ARG A 134 1.94 13.03 -12.60
N TYR A 135 1.81 11.89 -13.28
CA TYR A 135 0.78 11.69 -14.28
C TYR A 135 -0.63 11.83 -13.67
N CYS A 136 -0.94 11.18 -12.54
CA CYS A 136 -2.26 11.31 -11.89
C CYS A 136 -2.59 12.76 -11.48
N ARG A 137 -1.58 13.55 -11.11
CA ARG A 137 -1.74 14.97 -10.74
C ARG A 137 -1.86 15.89 -11.95
N ALA A 138 -1.30 15.52 -13.09
CA ALA A 138 -1.37 16.29 -14.33
C ALA A 138 -2.59 15.91 -15.18
N SER A 139 -3.20 14.77 -14.91
CA SER A 139 -4.39 14.26 -15.60
C SER A 139 -5.66 14.80 -14.94
N PRO A 140 -6.84 14.64 -15.57
CA PRO A 140 -8.10 15.15 -15.02
C PRO A 140 -8.54 14.49 -13.69
N TRP A 141 -7.83 13.45 -13.22
CA TRP A 141 -7.99 12.96 -11.84
C TRP A 141 -7.61 14.00 -10.78
N ASP A 142 -6.64 14.88 -11.05
CA ASP A 142 -6.06 15.87 -10.12
C ASP A 142 -5.80 15.31 -8.70
N ALA A 143 -5.31 14.08 -8.64
CA ALA A 143 -5.22 13.33 -7.38
C ALA A 143 -3.91 12.57 -7.22
N GLY A 144 -3.60 12.22 -5.98
CA GLY A 144 -2.49 11.33 -5.68
C GLY A 144 -2.76 9.92 -6.20
N ILE A 145 -1.70 9.23 -6.65
CA ILE A 145 -1.81 7.87 -7.19
C ILE A 145 -2.48 6.88 -6.22
N ALA A 146 -2.26 7.07 -4.92
CA ALA A 146 -2.86 6.21 -3.90
C ALA A 146 -4.39 6.34 -3.85
N ASP A 147 -4.95 7.50 -4.14
CA ASP A 147 -6.39 7.72 -4.12
C ASP A 147 -7.04 7.23 -5.42
N VAL A 148 -6.36 7.43 -6.57
CA VAL A 148 -6.78 6.90 -7.88
C VAL A 148 -6.82 5.38 -7.87
N VAL A 149 -5.72 4.72 -7.49
CA VAL A 149 -5.60 3.25 -7.51
C VAL A 149 -6.50 2.58 -6.46
N ARG A 150 -6.88 3.30 -5.39
CA ARG A 150 -7.84 2.81 -4.39
C ARG A 150 -9.30 3.04 -4.78
N GLY A 151 -9.57 3.67 -5.93
CA GLY A 151 -10.92 3.94 -6.39
C GLY A 151 -11.64 5.01 -5.58
N LYS A 152 -10.91 5.89 -4.87
CA LYS A 152 -11.54 7.01 -4.15
C LYS A 152 -11.94 8.15 -5.08
N VAL A 153 -11.34 8.21 -6.26
CA VAL A 153 -11.59 9.23 -7.28
C VAL A 153 -12.24 8.55 -8.48
N PRO A 154 -13.37 9.07 -8.99
CA PRO A 154 -14.03 8.52 -10.16
C PRO A 154 -13.10 8.55 -11.38
N GLU A 155 -13.46 7.77 -12.40
CA GLU A 155 -12.78 7.86 -13.68
C GLU A 155 -13.11 9.22 -14.31
N PRO A 156 -12.11 9.96 -14.83
CA PRO A 156 -12.38 11.22 -15.49
C PRO A 156 -13.24 10.98 -16.74
N PRO A 157 -14.10 11.93 -17.09
CA PRO A 157 -14.84 11.85 -18.34
C PRO A 157 -13.84 11.87 -19.50
N THR A 158 -13.84 10.83 -20.32
CA THR A 158 -12.90 10.62 -21.43
C THR A 158 -13.09 11.64 -22.56
N GLY A 159 -14.11 12.51 -22.49
CA GLY A 159 -14.47 13.44 -23.55
C GLY A 159 -15.12 12.76 -24.76
N GLU A 160 -15.36 11.45 -24.67
CA GLU A 160 -16.21 10.70 -25.59
C GLU A 160 -17.66 11.17 -25.36
N VAL A 161 -18.29 11.74 -26.39
CA VAL A 161 -19.72 11.98 -26.39
C VAL A 161 -20.40 10.62 -26.52
N ASP A 162 -21.07 10.17 -25.47
CA ASP A 162 -21.96 9.01 -25.56
C ASP A 162 -23.08 9.36 -26.55
N GLU A 163 -23.01 8.86 -27.79
CA GLU A 163 -24.06 8.99 -28.81
C GLU A 163 -25.42 8.41 -28.36
N ALA A 164 -25.48 7.80 -27.17
CA ALA A 164 -26.69 7.25 -26.58
C ALA A 164 -27.69 8.30 -26.03
N LEU A 165 -27.32 9.59 -25.98
CA LEU A 165 -28.20 10.66 -25.49
C LEU A 165 -28.99 11.41 -26.58
N ASP A 166 -28.72 11.13 -27.86
CA ASP A 166 -29.35 11.85 -28.99
C ASP A 166 -30.62 11.17 -29.55
N LEU A 167 -31.13 10.11 -28.92
CA LEU A 167 -32.37 9.43 -29.35
C LEU A 167 -33.63 9.85 -28.57
N VAL A 168 -33.57 10.91 -27.77
CA VAL A 168 -34.75 11.41 -27.01
C VAL A 168 -34.97 12.92 -27.19
N ALA A 169 -34.57 13.48 -28.33
CA ALA A 169 -34.95 14.84 -28.74
C ALA A 169 -36.12 14.81 -29.74
#